data_AF-A0A0M3I9W2-F1
#
_entry.id   AF-A0A0M3I9W2-F1
#
_cell.length_a   1.000
_cell.length_b   1.000
_cell.length_c   1.000
_cell.angle_alpha   90.00
_cell.angle_beta   90.00
_cell.angle_gamma   90.00
#
_symmetry.space_group_name_H-M   'P 1'
#
loop_
_entity.id
_entity.type
_entity.pdbx_description
1 polymer ?
#
loop_
_entity_poly.entity_id
_entity_poly.type
_entity_poly.pdbx_seq_one_letter_code
_entity_poly.pdbx_strand_id
1 'polypeptide(L)'
;VENLCDVRCAIVSDFDENSPSLVELATDNSFFGNNGERCACLSMSMGRDRYSLELYESSLENVLVESPPPNVCILAILNDTLQQGINAIHSIREAIPSKTLMPILLVAYKRNKAKERVDETELEKELAALTYDINAYRCLDCSSINRVSLSSFFINKLLLTAIDTYAI
;
A
#
# COMPACT_ATOMS: atom_id res chain seq x y z
N VAL A 1 28.38 -3.52 -0.71
CA VAL A 1 27.15 -4.35 -0.66
C VAL A 1 26.43 -3.87 0.56
N GLU A 2 25.62 -2.84 0.40
CA GLU A 2 24.72 -2.40 1.46
C GLU A 2 23.49 -3.31 1.34
N ASN A 3 23.50 -4.37 2.13
CA ASN A 3 22.36 -5.25 2.28
C ASN A 3 21.29 -4.46 3.06
N LEU A 4 20.45 -3.71 2.36
CA LEU A 4 19.15 -3.27 2.87
C LEU A 4 18.27 -4.52 3.00
N CYS A 5 18.58 -5.32 4.02
CA CYS A 5 17.81 -6.47 4.42
C CYS A 5 16.75 -6.01 5.42
N ASP A 6 15.53 -6.53 5.24
CA ASP A 6 14.46 -6.58 6.24
C ASP A 6 13.64 -5.29 6.41
N VAL A 7 13.21 -4.70 5.28
CA VAL A 7 12.15 -3.67 5.32
C VAL A 7 10.81 -4.35 5.53
N ARG A 8 10.15 -4.08 6.67
CA ARG A 8 8.81 -4.58 7.00
C ARG A 8 7.76 -3.55 6.61
N CYS A 9 6.80 -3.98 5.80
CA CYS A 9 5.73 -3.15 5.27
C CYS A 9 4.37 -3.73 5.64
N ALA A 10 3.62 -3.00 6.47
CA ALA A 10 2.24 -3.34 6.77
C ALA A 10 1.33 -2.76 5.69
N ILE A 11 0.44 -3.58 5.14
CA ILE A 11 -0.61 -3.16 4.22
C ILE A 11 -1.93 -3.10 4.97
N VAL A 12 -2.54 -1.91 5.01
CA VAL A 12 -3.91 -1.71 5.48
C VAL A 12 -4.78 -1.49 4.25
N SER A 13 -5.68 -2.45 4.00
CA SER A 13 -6.54 -2.47 2.82
C SER A 13 -8.01 -2.39 3.20
N ASP A 14 -8.80 -1.68 2.42
CA ASP A 14 -10.27 -1.58 2.58
C ASP A 14 -11.02 -2.72 1.86
N PHE A 15 -10.58 -3.97 2.07
CA PHE A 15 -11.15 -5.12 1.36
C PHE A 15 -12.32 -5.77 2.10
N ASP A 16 -13.31 -6.21 1.32
CA ASP A 16 -14.30 -7.21 1.73
C ASP A 16 -13.66 -8.62 1.75
N GLU A 17 -14.03 -9.46 2.73
CA GLU A 17 -13.47 -10.80 3.00
C GLU A 17 -13.51 -11.74 1.78
N ASN A 18 -14.39 -11.46 0.82
CA ASN A 18 -14.60 -12.28 -0.38
C ASN A 18 -13.63 -11.99 -1.53
N SER A 19 -12.65 -11.12 -1.33
CA SER A 19 -11.82 -10.61 -2.41
C SER A 19 -10.33 -10.92 -2.25
N PRO A 20 -9.59 -11.08 -3.36
CA PRO A 20 -8.16 -11.34 -3.27
C PRO A 20 -7.45 -10.15 -2.62
N SER A 21 -6.55 -10.51 -1.72
CA SER A 21 -5.73 -9.63 -0.91
C SER A 21 -4.74 -8.83 -1.79
N LEU A 22 -4.24 -7.68 -1.32
CA LEU A 22 -3.29 -6.89 -2.13
C LEU A 22 -1.96 -7.63 -2.28
N VAL A 23 -1.60 -8.39 -1.24
CA VAL A 23 -0.44 -9.27 -1.25
C VAL A 23 -0.59 -10.36 -2.31
N GLU A 24 -1.77 -10.99 -2.41
CA GLU A 24 -2.08 -11.98 -3.44
C GLU A 24 -2.12 -11.36 -4.85
N LEU A 25 -2.50 -10.08 -4.97
CA LEU A 25 -2.43 -9.34 -6.24
C LEU A 25 -0.99 -8.93 -6.60
N ALA A 26 -0.13 -8.72 -5.60
CA ALA A 26 1.25 -8.31 -5.79
C ALA A 26 2.15 -9.49 -6.22
N THR A 27 1.88 -10.71 -5.73
CA THR A 27 2.74 -11.87 -5.98
C THR A 27 2.02 -13.20 -5.81
N ASP A 28 2.40 -14.17 -6.65
CA ASP A 28 1.92 -15.56 -6.56
C ASP A 28 2.53 -16.32 -5.37
N ASN A 29 3.60 -15.80 -4.77
CA ASN A 29 4.32 -16.43 -3.65
C ASN A 29 3.82 -15.94 -2.28
N SER A 30 2.52 -15.67 -2.15
CA SER A 30 1.91 -15.30 -0.87
C SER A 30 1.79 -16.51 0.07
N PHE A 31 1.83 -16.26 1.37
CA PHE A 31 1.68 -17.27 2.42
C PHE A 31 0.89 -16.70 3.59
N PHE A 32 0.50 -17.55 4.54
CA PHE A 32 -0.12 -17.12 5.79
C PHE A 32 0.94 -16.92 6.88
N GLY A 33 0.90 -15.78 7.56
CA GLY A 33 1.72 -15.46 8.72
C GLY A 33 1.26 -16.17 9.99
N ASN A 34 1.98 -15.93 11.08
CA ASN A 34 1.72 -16.58 12.37
C ASN A 34 0.40 -16.16 13.01
N ASN A 35 -0.14 -15.00 12.63
CA ASN A 35 -1.42 -14.47 13.12
C ASN A 35 -2.56 -14.73 12.11
N GLY A 36 -2.32 -15.52 11.06
CA GLY A 36 -3.29 -15.81 10.00
C GLY A 36 -3.42 -14.70 8.95
N GLU A 37 -2.58 -13.68 9.00
CA GLU A 37 -2.50 -12.60 8.01
C GLU A 37 -1.87 -13.09 6.69
N ARG A 38 -2.18 -12.41 5.58
CA ARG A 38 -1.49 -12.67 4.30
C ARG A 38 -0.13 -11.97 4.27
N CYS A 39 0.91 -12.73 3.97
CA CYS A 39 2.28 -12.23 3.87
C CYS A 39 2.91 -12.57 2.52
N ALA A 40 3.94 -11.81 2.14
CA ALA A 40 4.85 -12.16 1.07
C ALA A 40 6.23 -11.56 1.30
N CYS A 41 7.25 -12.24 0.78
CA CYS A 41 8.60 -11.69 0.69
C CYS A 41 8.88 -11.29 -0.76
N LEU A 42 9.07 -9.98 -1.00
CA LEU A 42 9.49 -9.46 -2.28
C LEU A 42 11.00 -9.26 -2.26
N SER A 43 11.67 -9.65 -3.33
CA SER A 43 13.10 -9.38 -3.47
C SER A 43 13.44 -8.86 -4.86
N MET A 44 14.35 -7.90 -4.91
CA MET A 44 14.86 -7.31 -6.15
C MET A 44 16.37 -7.19 -6.07
N SER A 45 17.04 -7.41 -7.21
CA SER A 45 18.48 -7.19 -7.34
C SER A 45 18.70 -5.99 -8.25
N MET A 46 19.41 -4.97 -7.76
CA MET A 46 19.82 -3.81 -8.56
C MET A 46 21.35 -3.80 -8.66
N GLY A 47 21.87 -4.27 -9.79
CA GLY A 47 23.31 -4.43 -9.97
C GLY A 47 23.89 -5.50 -9.04
N ARG A 48 24.71 -5.07 -8.07
CA ARG A 48 25.33 -5.97 -7.06
C ARG A 48 24.55 -6.03 -5.75
N ASP A 49 23.60 -5.13 -5.54
CA ASP A 49 22.86 -5.02 -4.30
C ASP A 49 21.54 -5.81 -4.41
N ARG A 50 21.16 -6.42 -3.28
CA ARG A 50 19.93 -7.20 -3.15
C ARG A 50 19.08 -6.59 -2.05
N TYR A 51 17.82 -6.35 -2.38
CA TYR A 51 16.83 -5.78 -1.50
C TYR A 51 15.78 -6.84 -1.20
N SER A 52 15.40 -6.95 0.06
CA SER A 52 14.27 -7.77 0.51
C SER A 52 13.27 -6.92 1.28
N LEU A 53 12.00 -7.17 1.01
CA LEU A 53 10.87 -6.48 1.64
C LEU A 53 9.85 -7.53 2.07
N GLU A 54 9.47 -7.48 3.34
CA GLU A 54 8.38 -8.27 3.88
C GLU A 54 7.10 -7.46 3.81
N LEU A 55 6.11 -7.96 3.07
CA LEU A 55 4.75 -7.44 3.04
C LEU A 55 3.88 -8.30 3.96
N TYR A 56 3.05 -7.67 4.76
CA TYR A 56 2.00 -8.36 5.51
C TYR A 56 0.75 -7.51 5.60
N GLU A 57 -0.42 -8.13 5.53
CA GLU A 57 -1.69 -7.45 5.76
C GLU A 57 -1.93 -7.23 7.24
N SER A 58 -2.50 -6.07 7.57
CA SER A 58 -2.83 -5.70 8.94
C SER A 58 -4.02 -4.74 8.96
N SER A 59 -4.55 -4.48 10.15
CA SER A 59 -5.53 -3.43 10.39
C SER A 59 -4.83 -2.15 10.82
N LEU A 60 -5.48 -1.01 10.62
CA LEU A 60 -4.92 0.26 11.09
C LEU A 60 -4.71 0.27 12.61
N GLU A 61 -5.66 -0.30 13.36
CA GLU A 61 -5.56 -0.44 14.82
C GLU A 61 -4.32 -1.23 15.22
N ASN A 62 -4.06 -2.36 14.57
CA ASN A 62 -2.91 -3.21 14.86
C ASN A 62 -1.59 -2.50 14.54
N VAL A 63 -1.51 -1.82 13.39
CA VAL A 63 -0.29 -1.12 12.96
C VAL A 63 0.10 0.00 13.93
N LEU A 64 -0.88 0.71 14.49
CA LEU A 64 -0.63 1.82 15.42
C LEU A 64 -0.10 1.37 16.78
N VAL A 65 -0.32 0.10 17.16
CA VAL A 65 0.10 -0.45 18.47
C VAL A 65 1.19 -1.51 18.36
N GLU A 66 1.59 -1.89 17.14
CA GLU A 66 2.60 -2.91 16.89
C GLU A 66 3.98 -2.48 17.42
N SER A 67 4.70 -3.42 18.04
CA SER A 67 6.08 -3.21 18.53
C SER A 67 6.97 -4.41 18.17
N PRO A 68 8.02 -4.24 17.35
CA PRO A 68 8.41 -2.98 16.71
C PRO A 68 7.42 -2.54 15.63
N PRO A 69 7.24 -1.23 15.41
CA PRO A 69 6.38 -0.73 14.33
C PRO A 69 6.94 -1.16 12.96
N PRO A 70 6.09 -1.29 11.93
CA PRO A 70 6.58 -1.50 10.57
C PRO A 70 7.43 -0.31 10.10
N ASN A 71 8.37 -0.58 9.21
CA ASN A 71 9.20 0.46 8.60
C ASN A 71 8.38 1.38 7.70
N VAL A 72 7.35 0.84 7.03
CA VAL A 72 6.43 1.59 6.17
C VAL A 72 5.01 1.05 6.35
N CYS A 73 4.03 1.94 6.43
CA CYS A 73 2.61 1.58 6.32
C CYS A 73 2.09 1.94 4.93
N ILE A 74 1.50 0.96 4.27
CA ILE A 74 0.88 1.11 2.95
C ILE A 74 -0.63 1.15 3.18
N LEU A 75 -1.24 2.28 2.85
CA LEU A 75 -2.68 2.46 2.90
C LEU A 75 -3.25 2.25 1.50
N ALA A 76 -3.90 1.11 1.31
CA ALA A 76 -4.40 0.65 0.03
C ALA A 76 -5.90 0.98 -0.13
N ILE A 77 -6.19 1.96 -0.98
CA ILE A 77 -7.52 2.46 -1.28
C ILE A 77 -8.04 1.79 -2.56
N LEU A 78 -9.06 0.95 -2.40
CA LEU A 78 -9.80 0.39 -3.53
C LEU A 78 -10.80 1.43 -4.04
N ASN A 79 -10.72 1.80 -5.31
CA ASN A 79 -11.58 2.82 -5.91
C ASN A 79 -12.27 2.35 -7.20
N ASP A 80 -12.82 1.13 -7.19
CA ASP A 80 -13.61 0.60 -8.32
C ASP A 80 -14.81 1.52 -8.65
N THR A 81 -15.33 2.21 -7.62
CA THR A 81 -16.28 3.33 -7.78
C THR A 81 -15.77 4.58 -7.05
N LEU A 82 -16.21 5.77 -7.49
CA LEU A 82 -15.87 7.03 -6.82
C LEU A 82 -16.33 7.01 -5.35
N GLN A 83 -17.56 6.59 -5.09
CA GLN A 83 -18.11 6.53 -3.73
C GLN A 83 -17.28 5.63 -2.81
N GLN A 84 -16.82 4.49 -3.31
CA GLN A 84 -15.97 3.59 -2.54
C GLN A 84 -14.64 4.25 -2.17
N GLY A 85 -13.98 4.89 -3.15
CA GLY A 85 -12.72 5.61 -2.90
C GLY A 85 -12.89 6.75 -1.90
N ILE A 86 -13.96 7.54 -2.01
CA ILE A 86 -14.25 8.66 -1.11
C ILE A 86 -14.54 8.15 0.32
N ASN A 87 -15.34 7.09 0.46
CA ASN A 87 -15.60 6.47 1.76
C ASN A 87 -14.31 5.98 2.44
N ALA A 88 -13.45 5.31 1.69
CA ALA A 88 -12.16 4.85 2.20
C ALA A 88 -11.27 6.02 2.67
N ILE A 89 -11.23 7.12 1.92
CA ILE A 89 -10.50 8.34 2.28
C ILE A 89 -11.01 8.92 3.60
N HIS A 90 -12.34 9.02 3.77
CA HIS A 90 -12.93 9.51 5.01
C HIS A 90 -12.59 8.62 6.20
N SER A 91 -12.72 7.29 6.05
CA SER A 91 -12.36 6.33 7.11
C SER A 91 -10.90 6.47 7.54
N ILE A 92 -9.97 6.61 6.58
CA ILE A 92 -8.54 6.80 6.88
C ILE A 92 -8.32 8.13 7.62
N ARG A 93 -8.96 9.22 7.16
CA ARG A 93 -8.82 10.55 7.75
C ARG A 93 -9.30 10.59 9.21
N GLU A 94 -10.34 9.83 9.54
CA GLU A 94 -10.85 9.72 10.92
C GLU A 94 -9.97 8.84 11.82
N ALA A 95 -9.40 7.78 11.25
CA ALA A 95 -8.69 6.77 12.04
C ALA A 95 -7.19 7.05 12.21
N ILE A 96 -6.56 7.77 11.28
CA ILE A 96 -5.14 8.10 11.37
C ILE A 96 -4.95 9.40 12.15
N PRO A 97 -4.17 9.40 13.25
CA PRO A 97 -3.80 10.63 13.91
C PRO A 97 -2.98 11.51 12.95
N SER A 98 -3.31 12.81 12.91
CA SER A 98 -2.68 13.83 12.04
C SER A 98 -1.15 13.92 12.09
N LYS A 99 -0.49 13.24 13.03
CA LYS A 99 0.95 13.09 13.12
C LYS A 99 1.33 11.67 13.55
N THR A 100 1.48 10.78 12.58
CA THR A 100 2.20 9.52 12.79
C THR A 100 3.69 9.72 12.54
N LEU A 101 4.54 9.02 13.30
CA LEU A 101 6.00 8.99 13.07
C LEU A 101 6.39 7.94 12.01
N MET A 102 5.46 7.06 11.66
CA MET A 102 5.68 6.00 10.70
C MET A 102 5.48 6.51 9.27
N PRO A 103 6.41 6.23 8.35
CA PRO A 103 6.22 6.60 6.95
C PRO A 103 4.98 5.94 6.35
N ILE A 104 4.12 6.75 5.73
CA ILE A 104 2.91 6.28 5.04
C ILE A 104 3.09 6.37 3.53
N LEU A 105 2.73 5.29 2.84
CA LEU A 105 2.55 5.25 1.39
C LEU A 105 1.06 5.05 1.08
N LEU A 106 0.45 6.04 0.44
CA LEU A 106 -0.92 5.92 -0.08
C LEU A 106 -0.88 5.22 -1.43
N VAL A 107 -1.73 4.23 -1.63
CA VAL A 107 -1.90 3.59 -2.93
C VAL A 107 -3.38 3.49 -3.28
N ALA A 108 -3.80 4.19 -4.33
CA ALA A 108 -5.14 4.03 -4.90
C ALA A 108 -5.10 3.06 -6.08
N TYR A 109 -6.02 2.11 -6.17
CA TYR A 109 -6.04 1.13 -7.27
C TYR A 109 -7.45 0.61 -7.55
N LYS A 110 -7.67 0.21 -8.81
CA LYS A 110 -8.89 -0.45 -9.28
C LYS A 110 -8.61 -1.93 -9.53
N ARG A 111 -9.55 -2.81 -9.18
CA ARG A 111 -9.49 -4.24 -9.53
C ARG A 111 -9.91 -4.47 -10.97
N ASN A 112 -10.89 -3.69 -11.42
CA ASN A 112 -11.40 -3.72 -12.77
C ASN A 112 -11.18 -2.37 -13.43
N LYS A 113 -10.77 -2.34 -14.71
CA LYS A 113 -10.86 -1.10 -15.47
C LYS A 113 -12.32 -0.65 -15.47
N ALA A 114 -12.61 0.46 -14.81
CA ALA A 114 -13.93 1.05 -14.84
C ALA A 114 -14.32 1.28 -16.31
N LYS A 115 -15.49 0.78 -16.72
CA LYS A 115 -16.05 1.05 -18.05
C LYS A 115 -16.66 2.45 -18.13
N GLU A 116 -16.88 3.08 -16.99
CA GLU A 116 -17.55 4.38 -16.88
C GLU A 116 -16.51 5.49 -16.78
N ARG A 117 -16.71 6.54 -17.60
CA ARG A 117 -16.03 7.83 -17.46
C ARG A 117 -16.58 8.55 -16.24
N VAL A 118 -16.27 8.05 -15.06
CA VAL A 118 -16.52 8.79 -13.82
C VAL A 118 -15.51 9.94 -13.78
N ASP A 119 -15.93 11.09 -13.26
CA ASP A 119 -15.07 12.27 -13.14
C ASP A 119 -13.95 11.99 -12.12
N GLU A 120 -12.84 11.42 -12.60
CA GLU A 120 -11.67 11.01 -11.79
C GLU A 120 -11.05 12.22 -11.05
N THR A 121 -11.39 13.46 -11.45
CA THR A 121 -10.86 14.69 -10.86
C THR A 121 -11.30 14.95 -9.42
N GLU A 122 -12.46 14.42 -8.98
CA GLU A 122 -12.89 14.56 -7.59
C GLU A 122 -12.06 13.67 -6.66
N LEU A 123 -11.84 12.42 -7.06
CA LEU A 123 -11.04 11.48 -6.28
C LEU A 123 -9.58 11.92 -6.17
N GLU A 124 -9.00 12.42 -7.27
CA GLU A 124 -7.64 12.98 -7.27
C GLU A 124 -7.48 14.12 -6.25
N LYS A 125 -8.48 15.02 -6.15
CA LYS A 125 -8.47 16.12 -5.18
C LYS A 125 -8.51 15.61 -3.75
N GLU A 126 -9.37 14.64 -3.46
CA GLU A 126 -9.47 14.07 -2.12
C GLU A 126 -8.24 13.25 -1.72
N LEU A 127 -7.64 12.49 -2.66
CA LEU A 127 -6.37 11.80 -2.43
C LEU A 127 -5.23 12.78 -2.15
N ALA A 128 -5.19 13.90 -2.89
CA ALA A 128 -4.22 14.96 -2.65
C ALA A 128 -4.40 15.58 -1.25
N ALA A 129 -5.63 15.94 -0.88
CA ALA A 129 -5.95 16.46 0.45
C ALA A 129 -5.53 15.47 1.56
N LEU A 130 -5.91 14.19 1.42
CA LEU A 130 -5.55 13.14 2.36
C LEU A 130 -4.03 13.00 2.53
N THR A 131 -3.28 13.08 1.43
CA THR A 131 -1.81 13.01 1.44
C THR A 131 -1.21 14.08 2.36
N TYR A 132 -1.75 15.31 2.32
CA TYR A 132 -1.34 16.38 3.23
C TYR A 132 -1.82 16.13 4.66
N ASP A 133 -3.07 15.73 4.85
CA ASP A 133 -3.70 15.55 6.16
C ASP A 133 -2.96 14.51 7.03
N ILE A 134 -2.52 13.41 6.43
CA ILE A 134 -1.82 12.33 7.13
C ILE A 134 -0.29 12.40 6.98
N ASN A 135 0.22 13.46 6.32
CA ASN A 135 1.64 13.62 5.98
C ASN A 135 2.23 12.37 5.29
N ALA A 136 1.51 11.82 4.31
CA ALA A 136 1.99 10.67 3.56
C ALA A 136 3.23 11.03 2.74
N TYR A 137 4.21 10.12 2.72
CA TYR A 137 5.47 10.31 2.01
C TYR A 137 5.23 10.41 0.49
N ARG A 138 4.38 9.53 -0.03
CA ARG A 138 3.95 9.50 -1.43
C ARG A 138 2.52 8.99 -1.55
N CYS A 139 1.87 9.40 -2.63
CA CYS A 139 0.61 8.82 -3.10
C CYS A 139 0.84 8.24 -4.50
N LEU A 140 0.52 6.96 -4.67
CA LEU A 140 0.60 6.24 -5.94
C LEU A 140 -0.80 5.95 -6.45
N ASP A 141 -1.22 6.67 -7.48
CA ASP A 141 -2.46 6.34 -8.18
C ASP A 141 -2.21 5.29 -9.27
N CYS A 142 -2.72 4.09 -9.03
CA CYS A 142 -2.60 2.91 -9.89
C CYS A 142 -3.91 2.61 -10.64
N SER A 143 -4.90 3.51 -10.59
CA SER A 143 -6.25 3.28 -11.13
C SER A 143 -6.27 3.02 -12.63
N SER A 144 -5.29 3.54 -13.36
CA SER A 144 -5.13 3.37 -14.80
C SER A 144 -4.34 2.12 -15.22
N ILE A 145 -3.69 1.45 -14.26
CA ILE A 145 -2.81 0.31 -14.50
C ILE A 145 -3.63 -0.95 -14.73
N ASN A 146 -3.27 -1.74 -15.75
CA ASN A 146 -3.93 -3.01 -16.01
C ASN A 146 -3.59 -4.04 -14.91
N ARG A 147 -4.54 -4.92 -14.54
CA ARG A 147 -4.38 -5.94 -13.48
C ARG A 147 -3.13 -6.81 -13.65
N VAL A 148 -2.80 -7.17 -14.88
CA VAL A 148 -1.59 -7.95 -15.21
C VAL A 148 -0.30 -7.20 -14.88
N SER A 149 -0.34 -5.86 -14.92
CA SER A 149 0.80 -4.99 -14.64
C SER A 149 0.82 -4.47 -13.20
N LEU A 150 -0.28 -4.62 -12.46
CA LEU A 150 -0.39 -4.18 -11.06
C LEU A 150 0.61 -4.92 -10.17
N SER A 151 0.82 -6.22 -10.34
CA SER A 151 1.81 -6.99 -9.58
C SER A 151 3.24 -6.45 -9.77
N SER A 152 3.66 -6.31 -11.02
CA SER A 152 4.99 -5.78 -11.37
C SER A 152 5.17 -4.32 -10.97
N PHE A 153 4.10 -3.53 -11.01
CA PHE A 153 4.12 -2.14 -10.55
C PHE A 153 4.26 -2.07 -9.03
N PHE A 154 3.44 -2.82 -8.28
CA PHE A 154 3.51 -2.88 -6.83
C PHE A 154 4.89 -3.34 -6.38
N ILE A 155 5.42 -4.42 -6.93
CA ILE A 155 6.75 -4.91 -6.56
C ILE A 155 7.79 -3.81 -6.80
N ASN A 156 7.88 -3.25 -8.01
CA ASN A 156 8.94 -2.29 -8.32
C ASN A 156 8.76 -0.94 -7.59
N LYS A 157 7.55 -0.40 -7.55
CA LYS A 157 7.30 0.92 -6.96
C LYS A 157 7.22 0.88 -5.44
N LEU A 158 6.67 -0.16 -4.83
CA LEU A 158 6.72 -0.33 -3.38
C LEU A 158 8.17 -0.54 -2.93
N LEU A 159 8.93 -1.42 -3.59
CA LEU A 159 10.34 -1.63 -3.24
C LEU A 159 11.16 -0.34 -3.40
N LEU A 160 11.09 0.33 -4.55
CA LEU A 160 11.85 1.57 -4.76
C LEU A 160 11.45 2.66 -3.76
N THR A 161 10.15 2.84 -3.51
CA THR A 161 9.68 3.88 -2.58
C THR A 161 10.03 3.54 -1.14
N ALA A 162 9.89 2.28 -0.73
CA ALA A 162 10.25 1.85 0.61
C ALA A 162 11.77 1.95 0.85
N ILE A 163 12.59 1.64 -0.16
CA ILE A 163 14.04 1.86 -0.14
C ILE A 163 14.34 3.35 -0.02
N ASP A 164 13.77 4.20 -0.87
CA ASP A 164 13.99 5.66 -0.81
C ASP A 164 13.56 6.28 0.53
N THR A 165 12.52 5.71 1.15
CA THR A 165 12.00 6.16 2.45
C THR A 165 12.89 5.73 3.61
N TYR A 166 13.55 4.57 3.50
CA TYR A 166 14.34 3.97 4.58
C TYR A 166 15.86 4.16 4.42
N ALA A 167 16.34 4.53 3.23
CA ALA A 167 17.76 4.75 2.94
C ALA A 167 18.26 6.18 3.28
N ILE A 168 17.47 6.98 4.02
CA ILE A 168 17.82 8.31 4.55
C ILE A 168 18.10 8.18 6.04
#